data_AF-A0ABC9YI00-F1
#
_entry.id   AF-A0ABC9YI00-F1
#
_cell.length_a   1.000
_cell.length_b   1.000
_cell.length_c   1.000
_cell.angle_alpha   90.00
_cell.angle_beta   90.00
_cell.angle_gamma   90.00
#
_symmetry.space_group_name_H-M   'P 1'
#
loop_
_entity.id
_entity.type
_entity.pdbx_description
1 polymer ?
#
loop_
_entity_poly.entity_id
_entity_poly.type
_entity_poly.pdbx_seq_one_letter_code
_entity_poly.pdbx_strand_id
1 'polypeptide(L)'
;MTWKTHSYPQVVMKSSAHDSWQKLVESPPSSYTNSLLISSDGLERRIGTNMWKSNGEWRLTVDYRGLNEVTPPMSAAVPDMLEVQYELESKAAKWYATIDIVNAFFSIPLAAMD
;
A
#
# COMPACT_ATOMS: atom_id res chain seq x y z
N MET A 1 -0.65 14.92 19.42
CA MET A 1 0.36 14.11 20.15
C MET A 1 0.85 13.05 19.18
N THR A 2 2.13 13.08 18.83
CA THR A 2 2.73 12.32 17.71
C THR A 2 3.53 11.16 18.29
N TRP A 3 3.21 9.92 17.91
CA TRP A 3 3.91 8.72 18.41
C TRP A 3 4.59 7.98 17.28
N LYS A 4 5.87 7.61 17.48
CA LYS A 4 6.71 6.97 16.47
C LYS A 4 6.63 5.44 16.58
N THR A 5 6.18 4.76 15.52
CA THR A 5 6.33 3.31 15.39
C THR A 5 7.67 2.98 14.71
N HIS A 6 8.47 2.10 15.29
CA HIS A 6 9.86 1.85 14.89
C HIS A 6 10.05 1.09 13.56
N SER A 7 8.97 0.70 12.87
CA SER A 7 9.07 -0.16 11.67
C SER A 7 8.23 0.27 10.47
N TYR A 8 7.53 1.41 10.53
CA TYR A 8 6.75 1.96 9.41
C TYR A 8 6.84 3.49 9.40
N PRO A 9 6.79 4.14 8.21
CA PRO A 9 6.81 5.59 8.13
C PRO A 9 5.67 6.21 8.98
N GLN A 10 5.93 7.40 9.50
CA GLN A 10 5.09 8.11 10.46
C GLN A 10 3.70 8.39 9.89
N VAL A 11 2.72 7.50 10.11
CA VAL A 11 1.31 7.77 9.82
C VAL A 11 0.68 8.35 11.07
N VAL A 12 0.26 9.62 11.03
CA VAL A 12 -0.49 10.25 12.13
C VAL A 12 -1.93 9.71 12.09
N MET A 13 -2.20 8.71 12.94
CA MET A 13 -3.53 8.12 13.09
C MET A 13 -4.29 8.82 14.23
N LYS A 14 -5.57 9.15 14.01
CA LYS A 14 -6.46 9.64 15.09
C LYS A 14 -6.65 8.55 16.15
N SER A 15 -6.94 8.92 17.40
CA SER A 15 -6.98 8.00 18.56
C SER A 15 -7.93 6.81 18.35
N SER A 16 -9.11 7.01 17.77
CA SER A 16 -10.06 5.91 17.49
C SER A 16 -9.56 4.93 16.43
N ALA A 17 -8.81 5.42 15.43
CA ALA A 17 -8.13 4.57 14.47
C ALA A 17 -7.00 3.81 15.17
N HIS A 18 -6.22 4.47 16.03
CA HIS A 18 -5.12 3.84 16.77
C HIS A 18 -5.56 2.67 17.65
N ASP A 19 -6.67 2.79 18.38
CA ASP A 19 -7.20 1.70 19.23
C ASP A 19 -7.68 0.52 18.39
N SER A 20 -8.25 0.80 17.22
CA SER A 20 -8.64 -0.23 16.25
C SER A 20 -7.40 -0.92 15.67
N TRP A 21 -6.35 -0.16 15.38
CA TRP A 21 -5.06 -0.64 14.90
C TRP A 21 -4.29 -1.47 15.93
N GLN A 22 -4.27 -1.09 17.21
CA GLN A 22 -3.62 -1.88 18.27
C GLN A 22 -4.32 -3.22 18.44
N LYS A 23 -5.66 -3.23 18.52
CA LYS A 23 -6.45 -4.48 18.59
C LYS A 23 -6.21 -5.39 17.39
N LEU A 24 -5.99 -4.81 16.21
CA LEU A 24 -5.68 -5.53 14.97
C LEU A 24 -4.30 -6.20 14.99
N VAL A 25 -3.29 -5.53 15.58
CA VAL A 25 -1.90 -6.03 15.64
C VAL A 25 -1.74 -7.07 16.75
N GLU A 26 -2.39 -6.86 17.89
CA GLU A 26 -2.24 -7.70 19.09
C GLU A 26 -3.11 -8.97 19.04
N SER A 27 -4.23 -8.95 18.31
CA SER A 27 -5.13 -10.11 18.17
C SER A 27 -5.70 -10.22 16.75
N PRO A 28 -4.93 -10.77 15.79
CA PRO A 28 -5.42 -10.94 14.43
C PRO A 28 -6.61 -11.92 14.42
N PRO A 29 -7.82 -11.51 13.98
CA PRO A 29 -8.98 -12.36 14.08
C PRO A 29 -8.97 -13.50 13.06
N SER A 30 -9.67 -14.58 13.41
CA SER A 30 -9.84 -15.78 12.59
C SER A 30 -10.80 -15.61 11.40
N SER A 31 -11.39 -14.43 11.18
CA SER A 31 -12.39 -14.21 10.12
C SER A 31 -12.31 -12.82 9.46
N TYR A 32 -12.82 -12.75 8.23
CA TYR A 32 -12.75 -11.67 7.23
C TYR A 32 -13.39 -10.31 7.61
N THR A 33 -13.74 -10.07 8.87
CA THR A 33 -14.62 -8.95 9.27
C THR A 33 -13.89 -7.66 9.61
N ASN A 34 -12.58 -7.58 9.45
CA ASN A 34 -11.83 -6.41 9.87
C ASN A 34 -11.61 -5.43 8.71
N SER A 35 -12.61 -4.59 8.49
CA SER A 35 -12.47 -3.36 7.72
C SER A 35 -11.84 -2.26 8.57
N LEU A 36 -10.84 -1.56 8.04
CA LEU A 36 -10.41 -0.29 8.65
C LEU A 36 -11.50 0.74 8.35
N LEU A 37 -12.17 1.22 9.40
CA LEU A 37 -13.17 2.28 9.34
C LEU A 37 -12.52 3.57 9.85
N ILE A 38 -12.58 4.64 9.04
CA ILE A 38 -12.28 5.99 9.53
C ILE A 38 -13.57 6.80 9.46
N SER A 39 -13.93 7.38 10.61
CA SER A 39 -15.04 8.33 10.73
C SER A 39 -14.46 9.72 10.95
N SER A 40 -14.64 10.61 9.98
CA SER A 40 -14.28 12.04 10.09
C SER A 40 -15.50 12.94 10.28
N ASP A 41 -16.68 12.46 9.90
CA ASP A 41 -17.96 13.17 9.84
C ASP A 41 -19.11 12.38 10.51
N GLY A 42 -18.80 11.32 11.27
CA GLY A 42 -19.81 10.42 11.86
C GLY A 42 -20.26 9.31 10.92
N LEU A 43 -19.85 9.32 9.65
CA LEU A 43 -20.05 8.21 8.72
C LEU A 43 -18.83 7.29 8.76
N GLU A 44 -19.05 6.05 9.22
CA GLU A 44 -18.04 5.00 9.11
C GLU A 44 -17.86 4.61 7.65
N ARG A 45 -16.75 5.05 7.05
CA ARG A 45 -16.37 4.62 5.71
C ARG A 45 -15.32 3.54 5.83
N ARG A 46 -15.57 2.41 5.15
CA ARG A 46 -14.55 1.38 4.96
C ARG A 46 -13.49 1.90 4.00
N ILE A 47 -12.27 2.01 4.51
CA ILE A 47 -11.12 2.48 3.75
C ILE A 47 -10.10 1.38 3.48
N GLY A 48 -10.25 0.19 4.06
CA GLY A 48 -9.36 -0.94 3.76
C GLY A 48 -9.88 -2.27 4.28
N THR A 49 -9.33 -3.35 3.73
CA THR A 49 -9.62 -4.74 4.11
C THR A 49 -8.32 -5.48 4.44
N ASN A 50 -8.38 -6.38 5.40
CA ASN A 50 -7.28 -7.31 5.64
C ASN A 50 -7.32 -8.44 4.61
N MET A 51 -6.15 -8.80 4.11
CA MET A 51 -5.97 -9.94 3.22
C MET A 51 -5.01 -10.93 3.85
N TRP A 52 -5.42 -12.20 3.87
CA TRP A 52 -4.58 -13.31 4.31
C TRP A 52 -3.67 -13.75 3.17
N LYS A 53 -2.39 -13.91 3.47
CA LYS A 53 -1.40 -14.40 2.51
C LYS A 53 -1.13 -15.89 2.68
N SER A 54 -0.65 -16.51 1.60
CA SER A 54 -0.19 -17.89 1.62
C SER A 54 0.96 -18.16 2.59
N ASN A 55 1.75 -17.15 2.94
CA ASN A 55 2.81 -17.24 3.94
C ASN A 55 2.31 -17.13 5.40
N GLY A 56 0.99 -17.03 5.62
CA GLY A 56 0.40 -16.92 6.95
C GLY A 56 0.42 -15.52 7.56
N GLU A 57 0.71 -14.48 6.76
CA GLU A 57 0.68 -13.09 7.21
C GLU A 57 -0.62 -12.39 6.81
N TRP A 58 -1.17 -11.57 7.70
CA TRP A 58 -2.18 -10.58 7.34
C TRP A 58 -1.52 -9.32 6.77
N ARG A 59 -2.10 -8.73 5.71
CA ARG A 59 -1.78 -7.36 5.27
C ARG A 59 -3.03 -6.53 5.09
N LEU A 60 -3.01 -5.30 5.60
CA LEU A 60 -4.04 -4.32 5.28
C LEU A 60 -3.87 -3.86 3.83
N THR A 61 -4.96 -3.85 3.08
CA THR A 61 -5.06 -3.27 1.74
C THR A 61 -6.07 -2.15 1.77
N VAL A 62 -5.65 -0.94 1.41
CA VAL A 62 -6.52 0.24 1.34
C VAL A 62 -7.39 0.14 0.08
N ASP A 63 -8.69 0.42 0.22
CA ASP A 63 -9.66 0.41 -0.88
C ASP A 63 -9.62 1.74 -1.63
N TYR A 64 -8.72 1.85 -2.61
CA TYR A 64 -8.53 3.06 -3.41
C TYR A 64 -9.56 3.26 -4.53
N ARG A 65 -10.58 2.39 -4.68
CA ARG A 65 -11.47 2.43 -5.85
C ARG A 65 -12.17 3.78 -6.04
N GLY A 66 -12.79 4.31 -4.99
CA GLY A 66 -13.45 5.62 -5.05
C GLY A 66 -12.46 6.78 -5.29
N LEU A 67 -11.22 6.67 -4.81
CA LEU A 67 -10.17 7.66 -5.09
C LEU A 67 -9.70 7.60 -6.54
N ASN A 68 -9.53 6.39 -7.08
CA ASN A 68 -9.06 6.18 -8.45
C ASN A 68 -10.09 6.66 -9.48
N GLU A 69 -11.39 6.58 -9.17
CA GLU A 69 -12.46 7.09 -10.04
C GLU A 69 -12.41 8.61 -10.21
N VAL A 70 -12.02 9.35 -9.17
CA VAL A 70 -11.94 10.82 -9.21
C VAL A 70 -10.57 11.36 -9.60
N THR A 71 -9.56 10.49 -9.64
CA THR A 71 -8.20 10.85 -10.04
C THR A 71 -8.09 10.77 -11.57
N PRO A 72 -7.71 11.87 -12.26
CA PRO A 72 -7.49 11.82 -13.70
C PRO A 72 -6.46 10.73 -14.06
N PRO A 73 -6.74 9.88 -15.06
CA PRO A 73 -5.79 8.87 -15.47
C PRO A 73 -4.52 9.55 -16.01
N MET A 74 -3.37 9.14 -15.49
CA MET A 74 -2.09 9.51 -16.06
C MET A 74 -1.76 8.53 -17.19
N SER A 75 -1.20 9.03 -18.30
CA SER A 75 -0.75 8.16 -19.39
C SER A 75 0.22 7.12 -18.87
N ALA A 76 -0.04 5.84 -19.14
CA ALA A 76 0.85 4.76 -18.74
C ALA A 76 2.15 4.84 -19.55
N ALA A 77 3.26 5.09 -18.87
CA ALA A 77 4.60 5.09 -19.44
C ALA A 77 5.37 3.79 -19.11
N VAL A 78 4.67 2.75 -18.66
CA VAL A 78 5.29 1.45 -18.33
C VAL A 78 5.42 0.66 -19.64
N PRO A 79 6.65 0.35 -20.11
CA PRO A 79 6.86 -0.39 -21.35
C PRO A 79 6.36 -1.83 -21.21
N ASP A 80 5.99 -2.44 -22.34
CA ASP A 80 5.55 -3.83 -22.36
C ASP A 80 6.70 -4.78 -22.01
N MET A 81 6.40 -5.87 -21.31
CA MET A 81 7.42 -6.84 -20.92
C MET A 81 8.11 -7.48 -22.13
N LEU A 82 7.39 -7.69 -23.24
CA LEU A 82 7.97 -8.24 -24.46
C LEU A 82 8.93 -7.26 -25.15
N GLU A 83 8.61 -5.97 -25.12
CA GLU A 83 9.48 -4.91 -25.65
C GLU A 83 10.77 -4.84 -24.84
N VAL A 84 10.67 -4.84 -23.50
CA VAL A 84 11.83 -4.88 -22.60
C VAL A 84 12.67 -6.14 -22.84
N GLN A 85 12.04 -7.30 -23.02
CA GLN A 85 12.74 -8.56 -23.30
C GLN A 85 13.50 -8.50 -24.64
N TYR A 86 12.84 -8.02 -25.70
CA TYR A 86 13.45 -7.88 -27.02
C TYR A 86 14.64 -6.91 -27.00
N GLU A 87 14.50 -5.76 -26.32
CA GLU A 87 15.60 -4.82 -26.16
C GLU A 87 16.79 -5.42 -25.41
N LEU A 88 16.55 -6.26 -24.41
CA LEU A 88 17.64 -6.94 -23.68
C LEU A 88 18.34 -7.98 -24.56
N GLU A 89 17.57 -8.84 -25.24
CA GLU A 89 18.12 -9.89 -26.11
C GLU A 89 18.88 -9.34 -27.31
N SER A 90 18.40 -8.22 -27.88
CA SER A 90 19.08 -7.56 -29.01
C SER A 90 20.45 -6.97 -28.63
N LYS A 91 20.71 -6.70 -27.35
CA LYS A 91 21.95 -6.02 -26.89
C LYS A 91 23.17 -6.93 -26.75
N ALA A 92 23.07 -8.23 -27.10
CA ALA A 92 24.19 -9.19 -27.10
C ALA A 92 25.06 -9.14 -25.82
N ALA A 93 24.45 -8.82 -24.68
CA ALA A 93 25.20 -8.61 -23.45
C ALA A 93 25.67 -9.96 -22.90
N LYS A 94 26.90 -9.97 -22.39
CA LYS A 94 27.53 -11.18 -21.82
C LYS A 94 26.90 -11.58 -20.48
N TRP A 95 26.36 -10.61 -19.74
CA TRP A 95 25.82 -10.81 -18.39
C TRP A 95 24.61 -9.91 -18.17
N TYR A 96 23.62 -10.41 -17.44
CA TYR A 96 22.44 -9.69 -17.02
C TYR A 96 22.30 -9.78 -15.50
N ALA A 97 21.74 -8.74 -14.89
CA ALA A 97 21.41 -8.70 -13.47
C ALA A 97 20.04 -8.06 -13.29
N THR A 98 19.25 -8.61 -12.36
CA THR A 98 17.95 -8.06 -11.98
C THR A 98 18.04 -7.54 -10.55
N ILE A 99 17.55 -6.31 -10.34
CA ILE A 99 17.51 -5.68 -9.02
C ILE A 99 16.04 -5.39 -8.71
N ASP A 100 15.56 -5.88 -7.57
CA ASP A 100 14.25 -5.53 -7.04
C ASP A 100 14.38 -4.40 -6.02
N ILE A 101 13.50 -3.41 -6.10
CA ILE A 101 13.48 -2.27 -5.18
C ILE A 101 12.38 -2.50 -4.16
N VAL A 102 12.76 -3.05 -3.00
CA VAL A 102 11.84 -3.29 -1.89
C VAL A 102 11.22 -1.97 -1.44
N ASN A 103 9.89 -1.95 -1.27
CA ASN A 103 9.13 -0.78 -0.81
C ASN A 103 9.22 0.46 -1.72
N ALA A 104 9.50 0.31 -3.03
CA ALA A 104 9.67 1.43 -3.98
C ALA A 104 8.59 2.52 -3.88
N PHE A 105 7.32 2.16 -3.73
CA PHE A 105 6.23 3.12 -3.59
C PHE A 105 6.34 3.99 -2.33
N PHE A 106 6.83 3.45 -1.22
CA PHE A 106 7.04 4.19 0.03
C PHE A 106 8.25 5.13 -0.02
N SER A 107 9.11 4.97 -1.04
CA SER A 107 10.24 5.86 -1.26
C SER A 107 9.86 7.15 -2.00
N ILE A 108 8.65 7.25 -2.54
CA ILE A 108 8.16 8.46 -3.22
C ILE A 108 7.41 9.32 -2.20
N PRO A 109 7.87 10.56 -1.91
CA PRO A 109 7.18 11.44 -0.98
C PRO A 109 5.85 11.91 -1.57
N LEU A 110 4.81 11.96 -0.74
CA LEU A 110 3.57 12.65 -1.08
C LEU A 110 3.75 14.15 -0.86
N ALA A 111 3.18 14.95 -1.76
CA ALA A 111 3.13 16.40 -1.56
C ALA A 111 2.33 16.72 -0.29
N ALA A 112 2.81 17.70 0.47
CA ALA A 112 1.98 18.32 1.50
C ALA A 112 0.89 19.14 0.80
N MET A 113 -0.32 19.15 1.38
CA MET A 113 -1.31 20.16 1.03
C MET A 113 -0.98 21.42 1.84
N ASP A 114 -0.93 22.58 1.18
CA ASP A 114 -0.79 23.90 1.81
C ASP A 114 -2.08 24.32 2.55
#